data_AF-X0VK29-F1
#
_entry.id   AF-X0VK29-F1
#
_cell.length_a   1.000
_cell.length_b   1.000
_cell.length_c   1.000
_cell.angle_alpha   90.00
_cell.angle_beta   90.00
_cell.angle_gamma   90.00
#
_symmetry.space_group_name_H-M   'P 1'
#
loop_
_entity.id
_entity.type
_entity.pdbx_description
1 polymer ?
#
loop_
_entity_poly.entity_id
_entity_poly.type
_entity_poly.pdbx_seq_one_letter_code
_entity_poly.pdbx_strand_id
1 'polypeptide(L)'
;RIHDFNSGLKIFKKEVLQEIHLYGEMHRFIPLVVDNLGFKIGEMAVRHCPRRFDQSKYDSSRFFRAFFDFLTILFINKYIESPLHFFGLIGFVLTLIGLVINVYLSFLWFIGEAIGHRPLLTLGVLLMVLGVQFFSIGLIGELLVNIYLRRERR
;
A
#
# COMPACT_ATOMS: atom_id res chain seq x y z
N ARG A 1 23.00 -2.09 2.17
CA ARG A 1 22.18 -2.92 3.09
C ARG A 1 22.15 -2.19 4.42
N ILE A 2 20.96 -1.85 4.92
CA ILE A 2 20.73 -1.05 6.13
C ILE A 2 20.17 -2.01 7.19
N HIS A 3 20.76 -2.03 8.37
CA HIS A 3 20.36 -2.87 9.52
C HIS A 3 19.39 -2.16 10.45
N ASP A 4 19.48 -0.83 10.59
CA ASP A 4 18.61 -0.06 11.49
C ASP A 4 18.03 1.18 10.81
N PHE A 5 16.78 1.06 10.36
CA PHE A 5 16.02 2.15 9.76
C PHE A 5 15.44 3.14 10.79
N ASN A 6 15.23 2.68 12.03
CA ASN A 6 14.45 3.38 13.05
C ASN A 6 15.32 4.11 14.09
N SER A 7 16.65 4.07 13.94
CA SER A 7 17.53 4.90 14.76
C SER A 7 17.13 6.38 14.68
N GLY A 8 17.01 7.02 15.84
CA GLY A 8 16.67 8.43 15.95
C GLY A 8 17.83 9.37 15.61
N LEU A 9 19.06 8.85 15.48
CA LEU A 9 20.24 9.63 15.13
C LEU A 9 20.54 9.44 13.64
N LYS A 10 20.30 10.48 12.85
CA LYS A 10 20.58 10.51 11.41
C LYS A 10 21.36 11.77 11.08
N ILE A 11 22.42 11.64 10.28
CA ILE A 11 23.27 12.75 9.85
C ILE A 11 23.15 12.85 8.34
N PHE A 12 22.84 14.04 7.85
CA PHE A 12 22.64 14.32 6.43
C PHE A 12 23.60 15.41 5.98
N LYS A 13 24.03 15.33 4.72
CA LYS A 13 24.63 16.48 4.05
C LYS A 13 23.54 17.47 3.62
N LYS A 14 23.92 18.72 3.41
CA LYS A 14 22.97 19.79 3.08
C LYS A 14 22.23 19.50 1.77
N GLU A 15 22.92 18.95 0.78
CA GLU A 15 22.37 18.66 -0.56
C GLU A 15 21.25 17.62 -0.46
N VAL A 16 21.41 16.62 0.41
CA VAL A 16 20.41 15.58 0.65
C VAL A 16 19.12 16.20 1.22
N LEU A 17 19.23 17.12 2.16
CA LEU A 17 18.07 17.78 2.77
C LEU A 17 17.32 18.73 1.82
N GLN A 18 17.98 19.21 0.76
CA GLN A 18 17.35 20.07 -0.25
C GLN A 18 16.50 19.26 -1.25
N GLU A 19 16.86 18.00 -1.48
CA GLU A 19 16.17 17.11 -2.44
C GLU A 19 15.07 16.27 -1.77
N ILE A 20 15.20 15.93 -0.48
CA ILE A 20 14.18 15.12 0.20
C ILE A 20 12.91 15.93 0.42
N HIS A 21 11.81 15.43 -0.12
CA HIS A 21 10.46 15.92 0.17
C HIS A 21 9.78 14.95 1.14
N LEU A 22 9.64 15.34 2.41
CA LEU A 22 8.97 14.53 3.44
C LEU A 22 7.51 14.95 3.59
N TYR A 23 6.61 13.98 3.52
CA TYR A 23 5.19 14.19 3.80
C TYR A 23 4.70 13.24 4.91
N GLY A 24 3.99 13.78 5.91
CA GLY A 24 3.46 13.01 7.03
C GLY A 24 4.52 12.24 7.84
N GLU A 25 4.32 10.94 8.04
CA GLU A 25 5.20 10.05 8.83
C GLU A 25 6.40 9.50 8.02
N MET A 26 6.68 10.04 6.82
CA MET A 26 7.82 9.66 5.96
C MET A 26 9.20 9.82 6.63
N HIS A 27 9.30 10.59 7.72
CA HIS A 27 10.54 10.77 8.47
C HIS A 27 11.16 9.44 8.96
N ARG A 28 10.34 8.38 9.11
CA ARG A 28 10.83 7.03 9.46
C ARG A 28 11.54 6.36 8.29
N PHE A 29 11.09 6.65 7.07
CA PHE A 29 11.55 6.03 5.82
C PHE A 29 12.58 6.89 5.07
N ILE A 30 13.15 7.91 5.71
CA ILE A 30 14.20 8.75 5.11
C ILE A 30 15.30 7.92 4.43
N PRO A 31 15.85 6.83 5.04
CA PRO A 31 16.88 6.06 4.37
C PRO A 31 16.41 5.45 3.04
N LEU A 32 15.15 5.02 2.95
CA LEU A 32 14.58 4.50 1.69
C LEU A 32 14.43 5.61 0.64
N VAL A 33 13.93 6.78 1.06
CA VAL A 33 13.76 7.93 0.15
C VAL A 33 15.12 8.39 -0.40
N VAL A 34 16.14 8.48 0.46
CA VAL A 34 17.50 8.88 0.10
C VAL A 34 18.16 7.88 -0.85
N ASP A 35 17.93 6.59 -0.64
CA ASP A 35 18.41 5.52 -1.53
C ASP A 35 17.74 5.60 -2.91
N ASN A 36 16.42 5.83 -2.95
CA ASN A 36 15.67 6.03 -4.19
C ASN A 36 16.12 7.27 -4.99
N LEU A 37 16.57 8.33 -4.30
CA LEU A 37 17.17 9.52 -4.91
C LEU A 37 18.62 9.28 -5.40
N GLY A 38 19.20 8.09 -5.17
CA GLY A 38 20.53 7.71 -5.64
C GLY A 38 21.68 8.14 -4.73
N PHE A 39 21.40 8.63 -3.52
CA PHE A 39 22.44 9.00 -2.57
C PHE A 39 23.03 7.78 -1.85
N LYS A 40 24.31 7.87 -1.49
CA LYS A 40 24.99 6.81 -0.73
C LYS A 40 24.65 6.91 0.76
N ILE A 41 24.27 5.79 1.34
CA ILE A 41 23.94 5.66 2.78
C ILE A 41 24.99 4.78 3.46
N GLY A 42 25.41 5.18 4.66
CA GLY A 42 26.27 4.40 5.53
C GLY A 42 25.68 4.29 6.93
N GLU A 43 26.05 3.23 7.65
CA GLU A 43 25.67 3.01 9.04
C GLU A 43 26.92 3.02 9.93
N MET A 44 26.81 3.66 11.10
CA MET A 44 27.83 3.64 12.13
C MET A 44 27.19 3.18 13.42
N ALA A 45 27.81 2.20 14.10
CA ALA A 45 27.30 1.70 15.37
C ALA A 45 27.37 2.82 16.43
N VAL A 46 26.22 3.15 17.03
CA VAL A 46 26.12 4.14 18.11
C VAL A 46 25.70 3.42 19.38
N ARG A 47 26.31 3.79 20.51
CA ARG A 47 25.89 3.29 21.82
C ARG A 47 24.62 4.00 22.27
N HIS A 48 23.50 3.29 22.27
CA HIS A 48 22.26 3.79 22.87
C HIS A 48 22.28 3.58 24.38
N CYS A 49 22.10 4.66 25.15
CA CYS A 49 21.95 4.58 26.60
C CYS A 49 20.54 4.09 26.97
N PRO A 50 20.39 3.29 28.04
CA PRO A 50 19.08 2.90 28.53
C PRO A 50 18.27 4.13 28.95
N ARG A 51 16.98 4.15 28.61
CA ARG A 51 16.06 5.21 29.02
C ARG A 51 15.93 5.18 30.55
N ARG A 52 16.25 6.31 31.19
CA ARG A 52 16.21 6.44 32.67
C ARG A 52 14.89 7.00 33.20
N PHE A 53 14.14 7.73 32.37
CA PHE A 53 12.90 8.43 32.75
C PHE A 53 11.86 8.30 31.63
N ASP A 54 10.57 8.33 32.01
CA ASP A 54 9.38 8.15 31.16
C ASP A 54 9.11 6.75 30.60
N GLN A 55 7.84 6.52 30.25
CA GLN A 55 7.39 5.34 29.51
C GLN A 55 7.61 5.50 28.01
N SER A 56 7.67 4.36 27.31
CA SER A 56 7.81 4.37 25.85
C SER A 56 6.56 4.91 25.17
N LYS A 57 6.72 5.92 24.33
CA LYS A 57 5.66 6.42 23.44
C LYS A 57 5.37 5.48 22.26
N TYR A 58 6.02 4.31 22.20
CA TYR A 58 5.73 3.23 21.25
C TYR A 58 4.56 2.40 21.78
N ASP A 59 3.35 2.87 21.52
CA ASP A 59 2.12 2.12 21.73
C ASP A 59 1.83 1.22 20.51
N SER A 60 1.13 0.10 20.70
CA SER A 60 0.73 -0.82 19.62
C SER A 60 -0.08 -0.11 18.53
N SER A 61 -0.85 0.92 18.90
CA SER A 61 -1.56 1.79 17.95
C SER A 61 -0.63 2.54 16.99
N ARG A 62 0.64 2.76 17.37
CA ARG A 62 1.66 3.42 16.55
C ARG A 62 2.28 2.45 15.53
N PHE A 63 2.27 1.15 15.81
CA PHE A 63 2.70 0.11 14.87
C PHE A 63 1.71 -0.05 13.71
N PHE A 64 0.41 -0.11 13.99
CA PHE A 64 -0.61 -0.15 12.94
C PHE A 64 -0.58 1.10 12.06
N ARG A 65 -0.45 2.29 12.66
CA ARG A 65 -0.25 3.54 11.91
C ARG A 65 1.01 3.47 11.04
N ALA A 66 2.15 3.04 11.61
CA ALA A 66 3.39 2.86 10.85
C ALA A 66 3.24 1.92 9.64
N PHE A 67 2.46 0.85 9.79
CA PHE A 67 2.18 -0.10 8.71
C PHE A 67 1.34 0.54 7.59
N PHE A 68 0.27 1.26 7.93
CA PHE A 68 -0.53 1.98 6.95
C PHE A 68 0.24 3.13 6.29
N ASP A 69 1.11 3.82 7.03
CA ASP A 69 1.99 4.86 6.49
C ASP A 69 3.01 4.25 5.51
N PHE A 70 3.58 3.09 5.86
CA PHE A 70 4.47 2.36 4.96
C PHE A 70 3.77 1.92 3.69
N LEU A 71 2.57 1.34 3.81
CA LEU A 71 1.75 0.95 2.67
C LEU A 71 1.45 2.16 1.78
N THR A 72 1.15 3.31 2.38
CA THR A 72 0.91 4.58 1.69
C THR A 72 2.16 5.03 0.94
N ILE A 73 3.34 4.97 1.56
CA ILE A 73 4.61 5.39 0.93
C ILE A 73 5.00 4.45 -0.22
N LEU A 74 4.84 3.14 -0.03
CA LEU A 74 5.03 2.17 -1.11
C LEU A 74 4.05 2.43 -2.26
N PHE A 75 2.80 2.74 -1.94
CA PHE A 75 1.79 3.04 -2.94
C PHE A 75 2.12 4.33 -3.71
N ILE A 76 2.45 5.41 -3.00
CA ILE A 76 2.84 6.70 -3.58
C ILE A 76 4.10 6.56 -4.44
N ASN A 77 5.14 5.86 -3.99
CA ASN A 77 6.39 5.77 -4.74
C ASN A 77 6.33 4.80 -5.93
N LYS A 78 5.51 3.74 -5.85
CA LYS A 78 5.52 2.67 -6.87
C LYS A 78 4.30 2.68 -7.79
N TYR A 79 3.15 3.17 -7.33
CA TYR A 79 1.86 2.99 -8.01
C TYR A 79 1.15 4.30 -8.35
N ILE A 80 1.66 5.48 -7.96
CA ILE A 80 1.11 6.76 -8.44
C ILE A 80 1.13 6.85 -9.96
N GLU A 81 2.14 6.29 -10.62
CA GLU A 81 2.22 6.36 -12.08
C GLU A 81 1.20 5.46 -12.79
N SER A 82 0.59 4.49 -12.10
CA SER A 82 -0.36 3.54 -12.69
C SER A 82 -1.27 2.88 -11.63
N PRO A 83 -2.13 3.64 -10.93
CA PRO A 83 -3.02 3.10 -9.90
C PRO A 83 -3.98 2.02 -10.43
N LEU A 84 -4.31 2.04 -11.73
CA LEU A 84 -5.11 0.97 -12.35
C LEU A 84 -4.42 -0.39 -12.28
N HIS A 85 -3.09 -0.46 -12.41
CA HIS A 85 -2.39 -1.74 -12.37
C HIS A 85 -2.47 -2.40 -10.99
N PHE A 86 -2.45 -1.62 -9.91
CA PHE A 86 -2.53 -2.17 -8.56
C PHE A 86 -3.95 -2.65 -8.23
N PHE A 87 -4.92 -1.73 -8.25
CA PHE A 87 -6.29 -2.04 -7.86
C PHE A 87 -7.02 -2.86 -8.93
N GLY A 88 -6.70 -2.66 -10.20
CA GLY A 88 -7.26 -3.42 -11.31
C GLY A 88 -6.80 -4.87 -11.32
N LEU A 89 -5.54 -5.18 -10.99
CA LEU A 89 -5.08 -6.57 -10.85
C LEU A 89 -5.83 -7.28 -9.72
N ILE A 90 -5.93 -6.66 -8.54
CA ILE A 90 -6.66 -7.20 -7.40
C ILE A 90 -8.14 -7.40 -7.77
N GLY A 91 -8.76 -6.38 -8.36
CA GLY A 91 -10.14 -6.43 -8.81
C GLY A 91 -10.40 -7.52 -9.84
N PHE A 92 -9.48 -7.70 -10.80
CA PHE A 92 -9.54 -8.73 -11.82
C PHE A 92 -9.47 -10.13 -11.20
N VAL A 93 -8.51 -10.38 -10.30
CA VAL A 93 -8.37 -11.68 -9.62
C VAL A 93 -9.62 -12.00 -8.79
N LEU A 94 -10.12 -11.04 -8.01
CA LEU A 94 -11.34 -11.24 -7.20
C LEU A 94 -12.57 -11.52 -8.08
N THR A 95 -12.72 -10.78 -9.18
CA THR A 95 -13.82 -10.98 -10.14
C THR A 95 -13.70 -12.35 -10.80
N LEU A 96 -12.50 -12.76 -11.20
CA LEU A 96 -12.26 -14.07 -11.82
C LEU A 96 -12.61 -15.22 -10.87
N ILE A 97 -12.17 -15.14 -9.61
CA ILE A 97 -12.51 -16.15 -8.58
C ILE A 97 -14.01 -16.18 -8.34
N GLY A 98 -14.64 -15.01 -8.16
CA GLY A 98 -16.09 -14.91 -7.99
C GLY A 98 -16.85 -15.48 -9.18
N LEU A 99 -16.38 -15.23 -10.40
CA LEU A 99 -16.97 -15.74 -11.64
C LEU A 99 -16.87 -17.27 -11.73
N VAL A 100 -15.71 -17.85 -11.42
CA VAL A 100 -15.53 -19.32 -11.39
C VAL A 100 -16.50 -19.95 -10.39
N ILE A 101 -16.62 -19.39 -9.19
CA ILE A 101 -17.55 -19.89 -8.15
C ILE A 101 -19.00 -19.81 -8.64
N ASN A 102 -19.42 -18.68 -9.21
CA ASN A 102 -20.78 -18.50 -9.70
C ASN A 102 -21.09 -19.38 -10.92
N VAL A 103 -20.14 -19.58 -11.84
CA VAL A 103 -20.31 -20.48 -12.99
C VAL A 103 -20.47 -21.93 -12.51
N TYR A 104 -19.64 -22.37 -11.57
CA TYR A 104 -19.75 -23.69 -10.97
C TYR A 104 -21.12 -23.91 -10.31
N LEU A 105 -21.58 -22.94 -9.52
CA LEU A 105 -22.90 -23.01 -8.90
C LEU A 105 -24.02 -22.96 -9.93
N SER A 106 -23.88 -22.15 -10.99
CA SER A 106 -24.87 -22.10 -12.08
C SER A 106 -24.99 -23.46 -12.77
N PHE A 107 -23.90 -24.19 -12.95
CA PHE A 107 -23.93 -25.55 -13.52
C PHE A 107 -24.67 -26.54 -12.61
N LEU A 108 -24.41 -26.50 -11.29
CA LEU A 108 -25.15 -27.29 -10.31
C LEU A 108 -26.66 -26.98 -10.31
N TRP A 109 -27.01 -25.72 -10.58
CA TRP A 109 -28.41 -25.29 -10.65
C TRP A 109 -29.13 -25.94 -11.83
N PHE A 110 -28.47 -26.03 -12.98
CA PHE A 110 -29.01 -26.70 -14.17
C PHE A 110 -29.26 -28.20 -13.95
N ILE A 111 -28.55 -28.84 -13.01
CA ILE A 111 -28.73 -30.25 -12.64
C ILE A 111 -29.90 -30.43 -11.64
N GLY A 112 -30.52 -29.34 -11.17
CA GLY A 112 -31.71 -29.35 -10.32
C GLY A 112 -31.44 -29.21 -8.83
N GLU A 113 -30.21 -28.88 -8.42
CA GLU A 113 -29.90 -28.65 -7.00
C GLU A 113 -30.32 -27.26 -6.51
N ALA A 114 -30.91 -27.20 -5.31
CA ALA A 114 -31.26 -25.95 -4.66
C ALA A 114 -30.00 -25.26 -4.09
N ILE A 115 -29.64 -24.10 -4.64
CA ILE A 115 -28.40 -23.38 -4.30
C ILE A 115 -28.61 -22.16 -3.39
N GLY A 116 -29.85 -21.68 -3.27
CA GLY A 116 -30.16 -20.41 -2.59
C GLY A 116 -29.69 -20.29 -1.14
N HIS A 117 -29.45 -21.41 -0.44
CA HIS A 117 -29.01 -21.39 0.96
C HIS A 117 -27.50 -21.68 1.16
N ARG A 118 -26.74 -21.86 0.07
CA ARG A 118 -25.30 -22.13 0.17
C ARG A 118 -24.53 -20.82 0.39
N PRO A 119 -23.73 -20.69 1.47
CA PRO A 119 -22.91 -19.50 1.71
C PRO A 119 -21.87 -19.24 0.60
N LEU A 120 -21.61 -20.26 -0.23
CA LEU A 120 -20.75 -20.16 -1.41
C LEU A 120 -21.32 -19.20 -2.48
N LEU A 121 -22.65 -19.12 -2.63
CA LEU A 121 -23.29 -18.22 -3.60
C LEU A 121 -23.11 -16.77 -3.18
N THR A 122 -23.41 -16.45 -1.91
CA THR A 122 -23.20 -15.12 -1.36
C THR A 122 -21.73 -14.71 -1.39
N LEU A 123 -20.80 -15.63 -1.11
CA LEU A 123 -19.37 -15.37 -1.27
C LEU A 123 -19.00 -15.07 -2.72
N GLY A 124 -19.46 -15.89 -3.68
CA GLY A 124 -19.18 -15.68 -5.10
C GLY A 124 -19.67 -14.33 -5.62
N VAL A 125 -20.91 -13.96 -5.29
CA VAL A 125 -21.48 -12.65 -5.64
C VAL A 125 -20.72 -11.51 -4.96
N LEU A 126 -20.41 -11.65 -3.67
CA LEU A 126 -19.64 -10.63 -2.93
C LEU A 126 -18.26 -10.41 -3.57
N LEU A 127 -17.56 -11.48 -3.94
CA LEU A 127 -16.26 -11.39 -4.61
C LEU A 127 -16.35 -10.69 -5.97
N MET A 128 -17.42 -10.91 -6.74
CA MET A 128 -17.64 -10.17 -7.99
C MET A 128 -17.93 -8.69 -7.73
N VAL A 129 -18.78 -8.36 -6.75
CA VAL A 129 -19.08 -6.96 -6.40
C VAL A 129 -17.82 -6.22 -5.94
N LEU A 130 -17.05 -6.82 -5.03
CA LEU A 130 -15.78 -6.26 -4.56
C LEU A 130 -14.77 -6.14 -5.71
N GLY A 131 -14.67 -7.14 -6.58
CA GLY A 131 -13.78 -7.13 -7.73
C GLY A 131 -14.05 -5.95 -8.68
N VAL A 132 -15.32 -5.74 -9.04
CA VAL A 132 -15.75 -4.59 -9.87
C VAL A 132 -15.51 -3.25 -9.16
N GLN A 133 -15.74 -3.17 -7.85
CA GLN A 133 -15.45 -1.97 -7.06
C GLN A 133 -13.96 -1.62 -7.07
N PHE A 134 -13.08 -2.59 -6.84
CA PHE A 134 -11.64 -2.38 -6.90
C PHE A 134 -11.17 -1.94 -8.29
N PHE A 135 -11.71 -2.55 -9.35
CA PHE A 135 -11.42 -2.13 -10.72
C PHE A 135 -11.85 -0.67 -10.98
N SER A 136 -13.05 -0.30 -10.50
CA SER A 136 -13.57 1.07 -10.63
C SER A 136 -12.71 2.09 -9.88
N ILE A 137 -12.27 1.78 -8.67
CA ILE A 137 -11.37 2.63 -7.89
C ILE A 137 -10.02 2.81 -8.61
N GLY A 138 -9.48 1.74 -9.19
CA GLY A 138 -8.26 1.81 -10.01
C GLY A 138 -8.40 2.76 -11.20
N LEU A 139 -9.52 2.67 -11.93
CA LEU A 139 -9.81 3.54 -13.07
C LEU A 139 -9.95 5.02 -12.65
N ILE A 140 -10.66 5.28 -11.55
CA ILE A 140 -10.82 6.63 -10.99
C ILE A 140 -9.46 7.18 -10.57
N GLY A 141 -8.62 6.37 -9.91
CA GLY A 141 -7.26 6.75 -9.55
C GLY A 141 -6.43 7.15 -10.76
N GLU A 142 -6.51 6.37 -11.84
CA GLU A 142 -5.77 6.61 -13.08
C GLU A 142 -6.19 7.93 -13.73
N LEU A 143 -7.50 8.21 -13.73
CA LEU A 143 -8.06 9.45 -14.21
C LEU A 143 -7.56 10.65 -13.39
N LEU A 144 -7.58 10.54 -12.05
CA LEU A 144 -7.14 11.60 -11.15
C LEU A 144 -5.67 11.94 -11.32
N VAL A 145 -4.80 10.92 -11.41
CA VAL A 145 -3.37 11.11 -11.67
C VAL A 145 -3.16 11.81 -13.02
N ASN A 146 -3.83 11.34 -14.07
CA ASN A 146 -3.73 11.95 -15.40
C ASN A 146 -4.19 13.42 -15.40
N ILE A 147 -5.26 13.76 -14.67
CA ILE A 147 -5.73 15.13 -14.52
C ILE A 147 -4.69 15.98 -13.77
N TYR A 148 -4.13 15.47 -12.68
CA TYR A 148 -3.10 16.15 -11.90
C TYR A 148 -1.84 16.44 -12.74
N LEU A 149 -1.30 15.42 -13.41
CA LEU A 149 -0.12 15.56 -14.29
C LEU A 149 -0.36 16.47 -15.50
N ARG A 150 -1.60 16.56 -16.01
CA ARG A 150 -1.94 17.52 -17.06
C ARG A 150 -1.98 18.95 -16.56
N ARG A 151 -2.36 19.17 -15.29
CA ARG A 151 -2.40 20.50 -14.67
C ARG A 151 -1.01 21.05 -14.40
N GLU A 152 -0.09 20.20 -13.92
CA GLU A 152 1.29 20.60 -13.60
C GLU A 152 2.15 20.89 -14.84
N ARG A 153 1.75 20.38 -16.02
CA ARG A 153 2.37 20.71 -17.31
C ARG A 153 1.91 22.04 -17.94
N ARG A 154 0.92 22.73 -17.36
CA ARG A 154 0.45 24.05 -17.81
C ARG A 154 0.99 25.14 -16.90
#